data_AF-A0A814QG41-F1
#
_entry.id   AF-A0A814QG41-F1
#
_cell.length_a   1.000
_cell.length_b   1.000
_cell.length_c   1.000
_cell.angle_alpha   90.00
_cell.angle_beta   90.00
_cell.angle_gamma   90.00
#
_symmetry.space_group_name_H-M   'P 1'
#
loop_
_entity.id
_entity.type
_entity.pdbx_description
1 polymer ?
#
loop_
_entity_poly.entity_id
_entity_poly.type
_entity_poly.pdbx_seq_one_letter_code
_entity_poly.pdbx_strand_id
1 'polypeptide(L)'
;MAGLFDINRNCENEPLYSCTICTVNASESMQTVHVRMSAILSSQQEIDEWLDFGRYKAEEVIPLLVPHDDIQMYRVTPNVGSTRVNNMHNIRPMNIDKENKTLSNNLNTLDSFVIKKAPSKYFDDHVLKDESNKPLSHKRTQGAIDDYMYKESKPSVKRFKK
;
A
#
# COMPACT_ATOMS: atom_id res chain seq x y z
N MET A 1 0.58 -13.09 9.42
CA MET A 1 -0.15 -11.89 8.97
C MET A 1 -1.56 -12.31 8.61
N ALA A 2 -2.55 -11.48 8.95
CA ALA A 2 -3.93 -11.71 8.55
C ALA A 2 -4.11 -11.41 7.06
N GLY A 3 -4.91 -12.24 6.39
CA GLY A 3 -5.21 -12.11 4.97
C GLY A 3 -6.55 -12.73 4.63
N LEU A 4 -7.10 -12.30 3.50
CA LEU A 4 -8.32 -12.85 2.90
C LEU A 4 -7.94 -13.58 1.63
N PHE A 5 -8.71 -14.61 1.27
CA PHE A 5 -8.48 -15.35 0.03
C PHE A 5 -9.79 -15.59 -0.72
N ASP A 6 -9.68 -15.82 -2.02
CA ASP A 6 -10.79 -16.25 -2.87
C ASP A 6 -10.30 -17.22 -3.95
N ILE A 7 -11.22 -18.00 -4.48
CA ILE A 7 -10.99 -19.05 -5.49
C ILE A 7 -11.72 -18.66 -6.78
N ASN A 8 -10.96 -18.23 -7.78
CA ASN A 8 -11.49 -18.01 -9.12
C ASN A 8 -11.52 -19.34 -9.90
N ARG A 9 -12.73 -19.87 -10.12
CA ARG A 9 -12.96 -21.14 -10.83
C ARG A 9 -13.19 -20.99 -12.34
N ASN A 10 -13.11 -19.78 -12.87
CA ASN A 10 -13.36 -19.50 -14.29
C ASN A 10 -12.09 -19.60 -15.16
N CYS A 11 -10.97 -20.07 -14.60
CA CYS A 11 -9.72 -20.29 -15.32
C CYS A 11 -9.78 -21.62 -16.09
N GLU A 12 -9.26 -21.65 -17.33
CA GLU A 12 -9.38 -22.80 -18.24
C GLU A 12 -8.71 -24.09 -17.73
N ASN A 13 -7.66 -23.96 -16.92
CA ASN A 13 -6.86 -25.10 -16.48
C ASN A 13 -7.26 -25.59 -15.08
N GLU A 14 -7.04 -24.75 -14.07
CA GLU A 14 -7.24 -25.08 -12.66
C GLU A 14 -7.80 -23.88 -11.90
N PRO A 15 -8.52 -24.08 -10.78
CA PRO A 15 -8.98 -22.98 -9.94
C PRO A 15 -7.80 -22.14 -9.44
N LEU A 16 -7.87 -20.82 -9.66
CA LEU A 16 -6.87 -19.87 -9.19
C LEU A 16 -7.19 -19.46 -7.75
N TYR A 17 -6.31 -19.83 -6.83
CA TYR A 17 -6.33 -19.36 -5.45
C TYR A 17 -5.53 -18.06 -5.37
N SER A 18 -6.16 -17.01 -4.86
CA SER A 18 -5.51 -15.71 -4.68
C SER A 18 -5.81 -15.17 -3.30
N CYS A 19 -4.90 -14.34 -2.77
CA CYS A 19 -5.08 -13.72 -1.47
C CYS A 19 -4.68 -12.25 -1.48
N THR A 20 -5.15 -11.54 -0.46
CA THR A 20 -4.77 -10.18 -0.14
C THR A 20 -4.37 -10.08 1.32
N ILE A 21 -3.41 -9.21 1.63
CA ILE A 21 -2.94 -8.97 2.99
C ILE A 21 -3.74 -7.82 3.59
N CYS A 22 -4.29 -8.03 4.78
CA CYS A 22 -4.97 -6.96 5.52
C CYS A 22 -3.94 -5.92 6.00
N THR A 23 -4.29 -4.64 5.87
CA THR A 23 -3.44 -3.53 6.34
C THR A 23 -4.14 -2.68 7.37
N VAL A 24 -3.38 -2.17 8.32
CA VAL A 24 -3.81 -1.27 9.40
C VAL A 24 -2.96 0.00 9.39
N ASN A 25 -3.31 0.97 10.23
CA ASN A 25 -2.45 2.13 10.44
C ASN A 25 -1.12 1.69 11.04
N ALA A 26 -0.04 2.40 10.72
CA ALA A 26 1.26 2.10 11.30
C ALA A 26 1.27 2.31 12.82
N SER A 27 2.02 1.44 13.52
CA SER A 27 2.40 1.64 14.92
C SER A 27 3.36 2.83 15.07
N GLU A 28 3.71 3.21 16.30
CA GLU A 28 4.64 4.31 16.54
C GLU A 28 6.02 4.05 15.92
N SER A 29 6.55 2.84 16.08
CA SER A 29 7.82 2.44 15.47
C SER A 29 7.76 2.47 13.94
N MET A 30 6.68 1.96 13.33
CA MET A 30 6.54 1.85 11.88
C MET A 30 6.26 3.19 11.18
N GLN A 31 5.68 4.17 11.88
CA GLN A 31 5.35 5.49 11.31
C GLN A 31 6.58 6.24 10.76
N THR A 32 7.77 5.94 11.30
CA THR A 32 9.04 6.49 10.79
C THR A 32 9.39 5.99 9.38
N VAL A 33 8.86 4.84 8.97
CA VAL A 33 9.10 4.20 7.68
C VAL A 33 7.91 4.39 6.73
N HIS A 34 6.68 4.19 7.21
CA HIS A 34 5.47 4.29 6.40
C HIS A 34 4.21 4.46 7.26
N VAL A 35 3.15 5.07 6.71
CA VAL A 35 1.89 5.36 7.42
C VAL A 35 0.94 4.16 7.57
N ARG A 36 1.26 3.02 6.95
CA ARG A 36 0.48 1.77 6.97
C ARG A 36 1.41 0.60 7.26
N MET A 37 0.86 -0.44 7.89
CA MET A 37 1.54 -1.72 8.12
C MET A 37 0.60 -2.90 7.86
N SER A 38 1.13 -4.11 7.76
CA SER A 38 0.31 -5.31 7.70
C SER A 38 -0.34 -5.61 9.05
N ALA A 39 -1.53 -6.19 9.04
CA ALA A 39 -2.15 -6.74 10.25
C ALA A 39 -1.39 -8.01 10.67
N ILE A 40 -0.65 -7.91 11.76
CA ILE A 40 0.13 -9.02 12.34
C ILE A 40 -0.77 -9.73 13.34
N LEU A 41 -0.78 -11.07 13.32
CA LEU A 41 -1.36 -11.90 14.38
C LEU A 41 -0.17 -12.39 15.20
N SER A 42 -0.10 -11.96 16.45
CA SER A 42 1.08 -12.04 17.31
C SER A 42 1.11 -13.27 18.22
N SER A 43 -0.06 -13.88 18.45
CA SER A 43 -0.19 -15.09 19.27
C SER A 43 -0.80 -16.26 18.50
N GLN A 44 -0.54 -17.48 18.98
CA GLN A 44 -1.16 -18.69 18.42
C GLN A 44 -2.69 -18.63 18.52
N GLN A 45 -3.22 -18.07 19.62
CA GLN A 45 -4.66 -17.91 19.82
C GLN A 45 -5.29 -17.02 18.74
N GLU A 46 -4.69 -15.87 18.45
CA GLU A 46 -5.18 -14.96 17.40
C GLU A 46 -5.15 -15.62 16.01
N ILE A 47 -4.14 -16.45 15.75
CA ILE A 47 -4.04 -17.24 14.52
C ILE A 47 -5.19 -18.26 14.44
N ASP A 48 -5.44 -19.00 15.52
CA ASP A 48 -6.48 -20.01 15.57
C ASP A 48 -7.87 -19.39 15.43
N GLU A 49 -8.12 -18.26 16.10
CA GLU A 49 -9.36 -17.49 15.98
C GLU A 49 -9.58 -16.96 14.56
N TRP A 50 -8.53 -16.43 13.91
CA TRP A 50 -8.60 -15.92 12.53
C TRP A 50 -8.87 -17.02 11.50
N LEU A 51 -8.34 -18.24 11.71
CA LEU A 51 -8.46 -19.35 10.77
C LEU A 51 -9.75 -20.17 10.95
N ASP A 52 -10.34 -20.19 12.15
CA ASP A 52 -11.54 -20.99 12.46
C ASP A 52 -12.85 -20.25 12.10
N PHE A 53 -13.10 -20.12 10.79
CA PHE A 53 -14.33 -19.53 10.25
C PHE A 53 -15.61 -20.33 10.55
N GLY A 54 -15.48 -21.57 11.05
CA GLY A 54 -16.61 -22.40 11.48
C GLY A 54 -17.12 -22.01 12.87
N ARG A 55 -16.21 -21.54 13.73
CA ARG A 55 -16.49 -21.14 15.11
C ARG A 55 -16.73 -19.64 15.27
N TYR A 56 -15.94 -18.80 14.60
CA TYR A 56 -15.97 -17.35 14.76
C TYR A 56 -16.56 -16.66 13.53
N LYS A 57 -17.42 -15.66 13.76
CA LYS A 57 -17.92 -14.77 12.71
C LYS A 57 -16.93 -13.66 12.40
N ALA A 58 -17.08 -13.05 11.23
CA ALA A 58 -16.22 -11.95 10.79
C ALA A 58 -16.15 -10.81 11.82
N GLU A 59 -17.29 -10.44 12.41
CA GLU A 59 -17.38 -9.33 13.38
C GLU A 59 -16.60 -9.62 14.67
N GLU A 60 -16.40 -10.89 15.02
CA GLU A 60 -15.69 -11.32 16.21
C GLU A 60 -14.17 -11.29 16.03
N VAL A 61 -13.69 -11.47 14.79
CA VAL A 61 -12.25 -11.54 14.46
C VAL A 61 -11.68 -10.25 13.86
N ILE A 62 -12.52 -9.37 13.30
CA ILE A 62 -12.08 -8.03 12.84
C ILE A 62 -11.33 -7.24 13.92
N PRO A 63 -11.73 -7.26 15.21
CA PRO A 63 -11.00 -6.59 16.29
C PRO A 63 -9.55 -7.06 16.48
N LEU A 64 -9.16 -8.23 15.96
CA LEU A 64 -7.77 -8.71 15.97
C LEU A 64 -6.87 -7.90 15.02
N LEU A 65 -7.45 -7.16 14.07
CA LEU A 65 -6.72 -6.39 13.07
C LEU A 65 -6.28 -5.03 13.63
N VAL A 66 -5.28 -5.04 14.51
CA VAL A 66 -4.72 -3.84 15.16
C VAL A 66 -3.24 -3.63 14.80
N PRO A 67 -2.73 -2.38 14.91
CA PRO A 67 -1.29 -2.13 14.79
C PRO A 67 -0.50 -2.83 15.90
N HIS A 68 0.64 -3.42 15.56
CA HIS A 68 1.58 -4.02 16.52
C HIS A 68 2.89 -3.25 16.55
N ASP A 69 3.40 -2.96 17.75
CA ASP A 69 4.64 -2.19 17.92
C ASP A 69 5.86 -3.04 18.29
N ASP A 70 5.66 -4.33 18.60
CA ASP A 70 6.76 -5.29 18.83
C ASP A 70 7.36 -5.75 17.50
N ILE A 71 8.03 -4.81 16.82
CA ILE A 71 8.69 -5.03 15.53
C ILE A 71 10.12 -4.50 15.58
N GLN A 72 11.04 -5.25 14.97
CA GLN A 72 12.43 -4.86 14.79
C GLN A 72 12.69 -4.57 13.31
N MET A 73 13.30 -3.42 13.03
CA MET A 73 13.56 -2.96 11.67
C MET A 73 15.00 -2.47 11.53
N TYR A 74 15.61 -2.74 10.39
CA TYR A 74 16.94 -2.24 10.04
C TYR A 74 17.02 -1.93 8.55
N ARG A 75 17.89 -1.00 8.19
CA ARG A 75 18.11 -0.61 6.79
C ARG A 75 18.78 -1.75 6.02
N VAL A 76 18.33 -1.98 4.79
CA VAL A 76 18.89 -2.96 3.85
C VAL A 76 19.38 -2.29 2.57
N THR A 77 19.96 -3.08 1.66
CA THR A 77 20.43 -2.59 0.35
C THR A 77 19.29 -2.17 -0.58
N PRO A 78 19.46 -1.12 -1.41
CA PRO A 78 18.40 -0.69 -2.35
C PRO A 78 18.08 -1.73 -3.41
N ASN A 79 18.95 -2.73 -3.60
CA ASN A 79 18.75 -3.86 -4.51
C ASN A 79 17.43 -4.60 -4.26
N VAL A 80 16.92 -4.57 -3.01
CA VAL A 80 15.62 -5.17 -2.65
C VAL A 80 14.44 -4.59 -3.45
N GLY A 81 14.56 -3.35 -3.96
CA GLY A 81 13.54 -2.73 -4.80
C GLY A 81 13.39 -3.38 -6.19
N SER A 82 14.36 -4.19 -6.62
CA SER A 82 14.29 -4.94 -7.87
C SER A 82 13.78 -6.35 -7.62
N THR A 83 12.58 -6.66 -8.13
CA THR A 83 11.98 -8.00 -8.04
C THR A 83 12.73 -9.09 -8.80
N ARG A 84 13.69 -8.71 -9.66
CA ARG A 84 14.55 -9.65 -10.39
C ARG A 84 15.72 -10.16 -9.54
N VAL A 85 16.05 -9.48 -8.45
CA VAL A 85 17.19 -9.82 -7.59
C VAL A 85 16.68 -10.60 -6.39
N ASN A 86 16.96 -11.90 -6.36
CA ASN A 86 16.61 -12.77 -5.22
C ASN A 86 17.88 -13.35 -4.60
N ASN A 87 18.42 -12.67 -3.58
CA ASN A 87 19.57 -13.15 -2.84
C ASN A 87 19.56 -12.69 -1.37
N MET A 88 20.43 -13.30 -0.57
CA MET A 88 20.51 -13.08 0.87
C MET A 88 20.87 -11.64 1.27
N HIS A 89 21.49 -10.85 0.38
CA HIS A 89 21.85 -9.46 0.70
C HIS A 89 20.63 -8.53 0.80
N ASN A 90 19.48 -8.92 0.26
CA ASN A 90 18.24 -8.14 0.35
C ASN A 90 17.69 -8.04 1.78
N ILE A 91 18.02 -9.01 2.65
CA ILE A 91 17.55 -9.05 4.04
C ILE A 91 18.67 -8.84 5.06
N ARG A 92 19.90 -8.56 4.63
CA ARG A 92 21.01 -8.32 5.56
C ARG A 92 21.08 -6.84 5.94
N PRO A 93 21.38 -6.51 7.21
CA PRO A 93 21.62 -5.13 7.60
C PRO A 93 22.71 -4.48 6.76
N MET A 94 22.44 -3.29 6.25
CA MET A 94 23.42 -2.47 5.54
C MET A 94 24.34 -1.76 6.54
N ASN A 95 25.65 -1.74 6.25
CA ASN A 95 26.60 -0.90 6.96
C ASN A 95 26.57 0.53 6.37
N ILE A 96 25.92 1.45 7.08
CA ILE A 96 25.68 2.82 6.62
C ILE A 96 27.00 3.60 6.45
N ASP A 97 27.98 3.38 7.33
CA ASP A 97 29.25 4.12 7.31
C ASP A 97 30.12 3.78 6.09
N LYS A 98 30.10 2.52 5.64
CA LYS A 98 30.82 2.08 4.44
C LYS A 98 30.16 2.60 3.16
N GLU A 99 28.83 2.63 3.10
CA GLU A 99 28.09 3.12 1.94
C GLU A 99 28.22 4.63 1.76
N ASN A 100 28.12 5.41 2.83
CA ASN A 100 28.31 6.88 2.75
C ASN A 100 29.73 7.26 2.27
N LYS A 101 30.75 6.49 2.67
CA LYS A 101 32.13 6.62 2.15
C LYS A 101 32.24 6.21 0.67
N THR A 102 31.52 5.18 0.25
CA THR A 102 31.52 4.73 -1.14
C THR A 102 30.79 5.72 -2.06
N LEU A 103 29.66 6.28 -1.61
CA LEU A 103 28.90 7.29 -2.35
C LEU A 103 29.68 8.59 -2.49
N SER A 104 30.31 9.07 -1.41
CA SER A 104 31.16 10.27 -1.46
C SER A 104 32.37 10.13 -2.38
N ASN A 105 32.95 8.94 -2.46
CA ASN A 105 34.06 8.65 -3.39
C ASN A 105 33.62 8.51 -4.86
N ASN A 106 32.33 8.26 -5.13
CA ASN A 106 31.77 8.05 -6.47
C ASN A 106 30.92 9.23 -6.99
N LEU A 107 30.92 10.37 -6.28
CA LEU A 107 30.15 11.58 -6.65
C LEU A 107 30.52 12.18 -8.01
N ASN A 108 31.66 11.82 -8.59
CA ASN A 108 32.08 12.31 -9.91
C ASN A 108 31.22 11.76 -11.08
N THR A 109 30.31 10.81 -10.83
CA THR A 109 29.53 10.13 -11.88
C THR A 109 28.02 10.46 -11.83
N LEU A 110 27.53 11.07 -10.74
CA LEU A 110 26.09 11.37 -10.55
C LEU A 110 25.63 12.73 -11.13
N ASP A 111 26.55 13.58 -11.56
CA ASP A 111 26.23 14.88 -12.19
C ASP A 111 25.54 14.76 -13.56
N SER A 112 25.51 13.56 -14.17
CA SER A 112 24.86 13.33 -15.47
C SER A 112 23.34 13.12 -15.39
N PHE A 113 22.79 12.73 -14.23
CA PHE A 113 21.36 12.45 -14.07
C PHE A 113 20.56 13.64 -13.49
N VAL A 114 21.21 14.69 -13.00
CA VAL A 114 20.56 15.81 -12.28
C VAL A 114 20.39 17.09 -13.10
N ILE A 115 20.90 17.18 -14.34
CA ILE A 115 20.71 18.40 -15.17
C ILE A 115 19.94 18.11 -16.46
N LYS A 116 18.62 17.99 -16.33
CA LYS A 116 17.68 18.56 -17.31
C LYS A 116 16.64 19.37 -16.56
N LYS A 117 16.82 20.70 -16.59
CA LYS A 117 15.89 21.72 -16.06
C LYS A 117 14.45 21.42 -16.46
N ALA A 118 13.58 21.15 -15.47
CA ALA A 118 12.15 21.45 -15.56
C ALA A 118 11.92 22.85 -14.95
N PRO A 119 10.99 23.65 -15.49
CA PRO A 119 10.86 25.07 -15.11
C PRO A 119 10.36 25.23 -13.67
N SER A 120 11.10 26.04 -12.91
CA SER A 120 10.71 26.58 -11.62
C SER A 120 9.36 27.28 -11.71
N LYS A 121 8.34 26.70 -11.06
CA LYS A 121 7.29 27.39 -10.30
C LYS A 121 6.72 26.39 -9.30
N TYR A 122 7.00 26.58 -8.02
CA TYR A 122 6.23 26.20 -6.82
C TYR A 122 7.19 25.94 -5.67
N PHE A 123 7.61 27.02 -5.03
CA PHE A 123 7.70 27.19 -3.58
C PHE A 123 7.90 28.68 -3.35
N ASP A 124 6.84 29.38 -2.95
CA ASP A 124 6.94 30.74 -2.41
C ASP A 124 6.48 30.66 -0.97
N ASP A 125 7.43 30.75 -0.05
CA ASP A 125 7.20 30.93 1.37
C ASP A 125 6.89 32.41 1.63
N HIS A 126 5.65 32.72 2.01
CA HIS A 126 5.38 33.93 2.77
C HIS A 126 4.33 33.72 3.87
N VAL A 127 4.71 34.23 5.03
CA VAL A 127 4.13 34.11 6.37
C VAL A 127 3.24 35.34 6.67
N LEU A 128 2.02 35.10 7.21
CA LEU A 128 1.06 35.98 7.91
C LEU A 128 0.35 37.06 7.04
N LYS A 129 -0.96 37.37 7.14
CA LYS A 129 -1.91 37.45 8.28
C LYS A 129 -3.37 37.26 7.83
N ASP A 130 -4.21 37.00 8.84
CA ASP A 130 -5.67 37.07 8.95
C ASP A 130 -6.32 38.27 8.22
N GLU A 131 -7.47 38.05 7.54
CA GLU A 131 -8.67 38.92 7.58
C GLU A 131 -9.79 38.46 6.60
N SER A 132 -10.94 38.08 7.19
CA SER A 132 -12.33 38.40 6.81
C SER A 132 -12.90 38.16 5.37
N ASN A 133 -13.91 37.27 5.31
CA ASN A 133 -15.19 37.35 4.57
C ASN A 133 -15.25 37.78 3.08
N LYS A 134 -15.45 36.82 2.14
CA LYS A 134 -16.71 36.56 1.37
C LYS A 134 -16.49 35.60 0.17
N PRO A 135 -17.55 34.91 -0.34
CA PRO A 135 -17.42 33.68 -1.12
C PRO A 135 -17.46 33.89 -2.64
N LEU A 136 -16.80 33.02 -3.40
CA LEU A 136 -17.05 32.86 -4.84
C LEU A 136 -17.10 31.38 -5.26
N SER A 137 -18.34 30.92 -5.43
CA SER A 137 -18.87 29.93 -6.38
C SER A 137 -17.89 29.44 -7.46
N HIS A 138 -17.64 28.13 -7.54
CA HIS A 138 -17.36 27.41 -8.80
C HIS A 138 -18.00 26.01 -8.79
N LYS A 139 -18.58 25.65 -9.94
CA LYS A 139 -19.58 24.59 -10.16
C LYS A 139 -18.98 23.18 -10.18
N ARG A 140 -19.71 22.23 -9.58
CA ARG A 140 -19.40 20.79 -9.49
C ARG A 140 -19.95 20.07 -10.74
N THR A 141 -19.09 19.43 -11.55
CA THR A 141 -19.54 18.52 -12.62
C THR A 141 -19.80 17.13 -12.05
N GLN A 142 -21.06 16.85 -11.71
CA GLN A 142 -21.58 15.60 -11.16
C GLN A 142 -22.32 14.80 -12.24
N GLY A 143 -21.64 14.43 -13.33
CA GLY A 143 -22.32 13.80 -14.49
C GLY A 143 -21.69 12.53 -15.06
N ALA A 144 -20.49 12.15 -14.65
CA ALA A 144 -19.77 11.03 -15.27
C ALA A 144 -19.82 9.71 -14.47
N ILE A 145 -20.23 9.76 -13.20
CA ILE A 145 -20.15 8.60 -12.29
C ILE A 145 -21.44 7.76 -12.33
N ASP A 146 -22.60 8.41 -12.52
CA ASP A 146 -23.90 7.73 -12.46
C ASP A 146 -24.16 6.84 -13.69
N ASP A 147 -23.57 7.19 -14.84
CA ASP A 147 -23.72 6.45 -16.11
C ASP A 147 -23.00 5.09 -16.11
N TYR A 148 -21.98 4.93 -15.26
CA TYR A 148 -21.27 3.65 -15.10
C TYR A 148 -22.08 2.68 -14.22
N MET A 149 -22.68 3.18 -13.13
CA MET A 149 -23.45 2.36 -12.20
C MET A 149 -24.79 1.86 -12.78
N TYR A 150 -25.37 2.58 -13.75
CA TYR A 150 -26.64 2.16 -14.38
C TYR A 150 -26.50 1.05 -15.44
N LYS A 151 -25.28 0.79 -15.94
CA LYS A 151 -25.04 -0.25 -16.97
C LYS A 151 -24.87 -1.65 -16.40
N GLU A 152 -24.48 -1.79 -15.13
CA GLU A 152 -24.24 -3.10 -14.50
C GLU A 152 -25.50 -3.76 -13.91
N SER A 153 -26.64 -3.05 -13.86
CA SER A 153 -27.85 -3.52 -13.16
C SER A 153 -28.91 -4.20 -14.03
N LYS A 154 -28.66 -4.50 -15.31
CA LYS A 154 -29.63 -5.24 -16.15
C LYS A 154 -29.29 -6.73 -16.29
N PRO A 155 -30.20 -7.67 -15.93
CA PRO A 155 -29.97 -9.09 -16.13
C PRO A 155 -30.10 -9.46 -17.62
N SER A 156 -29.17 -10.28 -18.10
CA SER A 156 -29.13 -10.77 -19.48
C SER A 156 -30.16 -11.89 -19.69
N VAL A 157 -31.32 -11.56 -20.26
CA VAL A 157 -32.34 -12.55 -20.65
C VAL A 157 -31.91 -13.21 -21.97
N LYS A 158 -31.38 -14.44 -21.90
CA LYS A 158 -31.16 -15.28 -23.09
C LYS A 158 -32.48 -15.86 -23.57
N ARG A 159 -32.94 -15.40 -24.74
CA ARG A 159 -34.12 -15.93 -25.45
C ARG A 159 -33.74 -17.24 -26.14
N PHE A 160 -34.32 -18.37 -25.71
CA PHE A 160 -34.27 -19.62 -26.47
C PHE A 160 -35.12 -19.48 -27.74
N LYS A 161 -34.57 -19.83 -28.90
CA LYS A 161 -35.35 -20.06 -30.13
C LYS A 161 -35.73 -21.54 -30.18
N LYS A 162 -37.02 -21.79 -30.43
CA LYS A 162 -37.60 -23.10 -30.76
C LYS A 162 -37.10 -23.60 -32.10
#